data_AF-A0A3D1CWX7-F1
#
_entry.id   AF-A0A3D1CWX7-F1
#
_cell.length_a   1.000
_cell.length_b   1.000
_cell.length_c   1.000
_cell.angle_alpha   90.00
_cell.angle_beta   90.00
_cell.angle_gamma   90.00
#
_symmetry.space_group_name_H-M   'P 1'
#
loop_
_entity.id
_entity.type
_entity.pdbx_description
1 polymer ?
#
loop_
_entity_poly.entity_id
_entity_poly.type
_entity_poly.pdbx_seq_one_letter_code
_entity_poly.pdbx_strand_id
1 'polypeptide(L)' 'MQLHMLICFVALVVSNHIELQTGVSIKRFIDESKKIVDRQLLNQITNKVVIMKAEPKVKMKEILQKLFSQH' A
#
# COMPACT_ATOMS: atom_id res chain seq x y z
N MET A 1 22.89 -12.35 5.36
CA MET A 1 22.56 -12.90 4.02
C MET A 1 21.32 -13.82 4.03
N GLN A 2 21.10 -14.69 5.03
CA GLN A 2 19.96 -15.63 5.04
C GLN A 2 18.56 -14.98 5.15
N LEU A 3 18.42 -13.87 5.89
CA LEU A 3 17.13 -13.17 6.06
C LEU A 3 16.58 -12.58 4.75
N HIS A 4 17.46 -12.15 3.84
CA HIS A 4 17.05 -11.49 2.60
C HIS A 4 16.23 -12.43 1.70
N MET A 5 16.67 -13.69 1.56
CA MET A 5 15.94 -14.68 0.74
C MET A 5 14.56 -14.98 1.30
N LEU A 6 14.42 -15.06 2.64
CA LEU A 6 13.13 -15.28 3.28
C LEU A 6 12.17 -14.10 3.05
N ILE A 7 12.66 -12.87 3.19
CA ILE A 7 11.85 -11.67 2.96
C ILE A 7 11.39 -11.59 1.50
N CYS A 8 12.28 -11.90 0.54
CA CYS A 8 11.92 -11.93 -0.87
C CYS A 8 10.85 -12.99 -1.17
N PHE A 9 10.96 -14.17 -0.57
CA PHE A 9 9.97 -15.23 -0.74
C PHE A 9 8.59 -14.83 -0.21
N VAL A 10 8.54 -14.29 1.01
CA VAL A 10 7.29 -13.78 1.59
C VAL A 10 6.71 -12.65 0.73
N ALA A 11 7.54 -11.71 0.29
CA ALA A 11 7.12 -10.61 -0.58
C ALA A 11 6.53 -11.13 -1.90
N LEU A 12 7.12 -12.15 -2.51
CA LEU A 12 6.64 -12.76 -3.75
C LEU A 12 5.28 -13.45 -3.55
N VAL A 13 5.15 -14.26 -2.50
CA VAL A 13 3.89 -14.97 -2.18
C VAL A 13 2.76 -13.98 -1.89
N VAL A 14 3.02 -12.96 -1.07
CA VAL A 14 2.05 -11.91 -0.76
C VAL A 14 1.67 -11.11 -2.00
N SER A 15 2.64 -10.76 -2.84
CA SER A 15 2.38 -10.02 -4.09
C SER A 15 1.46 -10.80 -5.02
N ASN A 16 1.72 -12.10 -5.19
CA ASN A 16 0.90 -12.98 -6.02
C ASN A 16 -0.50 -13.16 -5.45
N HIS A 17 -0.63 -13.31 -4.12
CA HIS A 17 -1.92 -13.40 -3.45
C HIS A 17 -2.77 -12.14 -3.69
N ILE A 18 -2.19 -10.95 -3.51
CA ILE A 18 -2.88 -9.68 -3.75
C ILE A 18 -3.31 -9.56 -5.21
N GLU A 19 -2.43 -9.91 -6.16
CA GLU A 19 -2.70 -9.81 -7.59
C GLU A 19 -3.83 -10.75 -8.03
N LEU A 20 -3.84 -11.99 -7.51
CA LEU A 20 -4.90 -12.97 -7.79
C LEU A 20 -6.26 -12.61 -7.16
N GLN A 21 -6.28 -12.13 -5.92
CA GLN A 21 -7.53 -11.77 -5.23
C GLN A 21 -8.18 -10.51 -5.80
N THR A 22 -7.37 -9.53 -6.19
CA THR A 22 -7.88 -8.21 -6.60
C THR A 22 -8.00 -8.06 -8.12
N GLY A 23 -7.30 -8.88 -8.90
CA GLY A 23 -7.17 -8.75 -10.35
C GLY A 23 -6.37 -7.50 -10.76
N VAL A 24 -5.67 -6.88 -9.82
CA VAL A 24 -4.88 -5.65 -10.02
C VAL A 24 -3.41 -5.98 -9.88
N SER A 25 -2.59 -5.55 -10.85
CA SER A 25 -1.15 -5.74 -10.78
C SER A 25 -0.56 -5.19 -9.49
N ILE A 26 0.41 -5.90 -8.90
CA ILE A 26 1.08 -5.46 -7.67
C ILE A 26 1.68 -4.05 -7.78
N LYS A 27 2.20 -3.67 -8.96
CA LYS A 27 2.73 -2.31 -9.20
C LYS A 27 1.64 -1.25 -9.04
N ARG A 28 0.46 -1.51 -9.63
CA ARG A 28 -0.70 -0.62 -9.54
C ARG A 28 -1.27 -0.60 -8.12
N PHE A 29 -1.28 -1.74 -7.43
CA PHE A 29 -1.64 -1.82 -6.02
C PHE A 29 -0.73 -0.95 -5.15
N ILE A 30 0.59 -1.00 -5.36
CA ILE A 30 1.57 -0.16 -4.64
C ILE A 30 1.35 1.32 -4.95
N ASP A 31 1.08 1.68 -6.20
CA ASP A 31 0.82 3.07 -6.59
C ASP A 31 -0.47 3.64 -5.98
N GLU A 32 -1.54 2.85 -5.93
CA GLU A 32 -2.77 3.23 -5.23
C GLU A 32 -2.57 3.28 -3.70
N SER A 33 -1.79 2.34 -3.15
CA SER A 33 -1.45 2.31 -1.73
C SER A 33 -0.63 3.54 -1.30
N LYS A 34 0.34 3.98 -2.11
CA LYS A 34 1.12 5.20 -1.84
C LYS A 34 0.27 6.49 -1.86
N LYS A 35 -0.91 6.46 -2.48
CA LYS A 35 -1.83 7.60 -2.53
C LYS A 35 -2.71 7.72 -1.28
N ILE A 36 -2.82 6.66 -0.47
CA ILE A 36 -3.59 6.64 0.78
C ILE A 36 -2.73 6.79 2.03
N VAL A 37 -1.40 6.77 1.88
CA VAL A 37 -0.48 7.01 3.02
C VAL A 37 -0.58 8.48 3.41
N ASP A 38 -0.95 8.72 4.67
CA ASP A 38 -0.91 10.05 5.28
C ASP A 38 0.49 10.63 5.13
N ARG A 39 0.59 11.72 4.37
CA ARG A 39 1.88 12.35 4.13
C ARG A 39 2.16 13.31 5.27
N GLN A 40 3.22 13.03 6.02
CA GLN A 40 3.80 14.00 6.93
C GLN A 40 4.76 14.87 6.12
N LEU A 41 4.39 16.13 5.90
CA LEU A 41 5.27 17.12 5.29
C LEU A 41 5.89 17.94 6.42
N LEU A 42 7.19 17.79 6.64
CA LEU A 42 7.95 18.70 7.49
C LEU A 42 8.20 19.99 6.72
N ASN A 43 7.55 21.08 7.13
CA ASN A 43 7.90 22.38 6.62
C ASN A 43 9.20 22.84 7.30
N GLN A 44 10.32 22.74 6.58
CA GLN A 44 11.65 23.09 7.08
C GLN A 44 11.81 24.59 7.39
N ILE A 45 10.93 25.46 6.87
CA ILE A 45 10.97 26.91 7.10
C ILE A 45 10.29 27.26 8.44
N THR A 46 9.18 26.59 8.77
CA THR A 46 8.41 26.85 10.01
C THR A 46 8.63 25.81 11.10
N ASN A 47 9.41 24.76 10.81
CA ASN A 47 9.65 23.59 11.66
C ASN A 47 8.36 22.87 12.13
N LYS A 48 7.28 22.99 11.34
CA LYS A 48 5.97 22.38 11.63
C LYS A 48 5.76 21.12 10.80
N VAL A 49 5.25 20.07 11.43
CA VAL A 49 4.80 18.85 10.75
C VAL A 49 3.36 19.07 10.31
N VAL A 50 3.13 19.09 8.99
CA VAL A 50 1.80 19.14 8.40
C VAL A 50 1.41 17.71 8.03
N ILE A 51 0.43 17.15 8.74
CA ILE A 51 -0.14 15.83 8.44
C ILE A 51 -1.22 16.03 7.38
N MET A 52 -0.94 15.66 6.15
CA MET A 52 -1.90 15.68 5.07
C MET A 52 -2.63 14.34 5.06
N LYS A 53 -3.85 14.32 5.60
CA LYS A 53 -4.70 13.13 5.61
C LYS A 53 -5.03 12.76 4.17
N ALA A 54 -4.59 11.59 3.74
CA ALA A 54 -4.85 11.13 2.39
C ALA A 54 -6.21 10.43 2.37
N GLU A 55 -7.23 11.04 1.76
CA GLU A 55 -8.52 10.38 1.64
C GLU A 55 -8.40 9.13 0.75
N PRO A 56 -8.83 7.95 1.23
CA PRO A 56 -8.77 6.73 0.45
C PRO A 56 -9.70 6.85 -0.75
N LYS A 57 -9.11 6.92 -1.95
CA LYS A 57 -9.84 6.97 -3.23
C LYS A 57 -10.78 5.75 -3.33
N VAL A 58 -11.94 5.95 -3.95
CA VAL A 58 -12.98 4.91 -4.16
C VAL A 58 -12.39 3.59 -4.68
N LYS A 59 -11.43 3.68 -5.62
CA LYS A 59 -10.71 2.53 -6.19
C LYS A 59 -9.93 1.71 -5.17
N MET A 60 -9.29 2.36 -4.17
CA MET A 60 -8.55 1.65 -3.13
C MET A 60 -9.51 0.94 -2.17
N LYS A 61 -10.68 1.54 -1.89
CA LYS A 61 -11.72 0.88 -1.09
C LYS A 61 -12.24 -0.39 -1.77
N GLU A 62 -12.46 -0.37 -3.09
CA GLU A 62 -12.86 -1.56 -3.85
C GLU A 62 -11.81 -2.67 -3.84
N ILE A 63 -10.52 -2.30 -3.98
CA ILE A 63 -9.39 -3.24 -3.89
C ILE A 63 -9.32 -3.87 -2.50
N LEU A 64 -9.44 -3.05 -1.43
CA LEU A 64 -9.44 -3.52 -0.06
C LEU A 64 -10.66 -4.40 0.23
N GLN A 65 -11.84 -4.04 -0.28
CA GLN A 65 -13.03 -4.89 -0.17
C GLN A 65 -12.78 -6.25 -0.79
N LYS A 66 -12.27 -6.35 -2.02
CA LYS A 66 -11.97 -7.65 -2.65
C LYS A 66 -10.92 -8.47 -1.89
N LEU A 67 -9.94 -7.80 -1.29
CA LEU A 67 -8.87 -8.45 -0.53
C LEU A 67 -9.37 -8.97 0.83
N PHE A 68 -10.30 -8.26 1.48
CA PHE A 68 -10.81 -8.58 2.82
C PHE A 68 -12.25 -9.13 2.84
N SER A 69 -12.92 -9.29 1.69
CA SER A 69 -14.28 -9.84 1.57
C SER A 69 -14.36 -11.35 1.75
N GLN A 70 -13.31 -11.99 2.28
CA GLN A 70 -13.36 -13.38 2.70
C GLN A 70 -13.93 -13.44 4.12
N HIS A 71 -15.24 -13.31 4.22
CA HIS A 71 -16.02 -13.79 5.36
C HIS A 71 -17.37 -14.34 4.89
#